data_AF-A0A4D4KY01-F1
#
_entry.id   AF-A0A4D4KY01-F1
#
_cell.length_a   1.000
_cell.length_b   1.000
_cell.length_c   1.000
_cell.angle_alpha   90.00
_cell.angle_beta   90.00
_cell.angle_gamma   90.00
#
_symmetry.space_group_name_H-M   'P 1'
#
loop_
_entity.id
_entity.type
_entity.pdbx_description
1 polymer ?
#
loop_
_entity_poly.entity_id
_entity_poly.type
_entity_poly.pdbx_seq_one_letter_code
_entity_poly.pdbx_strand_id
1 'polypeptide(L)'
;MLWEMATHCGLETPRQLTPQHAAQLPPDLAPLLSDAYDPALVWDRPIPIDAFGTLWSETIVDGLKKLDGVPAEQRTALSYETLLEEPEKELIRLAEFIGVEPHRDWLDASIAHLDGGRPGAASKLAEDELTSLLESCSPGMRALAVHQ
;
A
#
# COMPACT_ATOMS: atom_id res chain seq x y z
N MET A 1 -5.66 10.79 -10.61
CA MET A 1 -6.86 11.66 -10.59
C MET A 1 -6.63 13.04 -9.97
N LEU A 2 -6.74 13.28 -8.65
CA LEU A 2 -6.59 14.64 -8.09
C LEU A 2 -5.21 15.25 -8.36
N TRP A 3 -4.15 14.47 -8.16
CA TRP A 3 -2.78 14.88 -8.48
C TRP A 3 -2.55 15.06 -9.98
N GLU A 4 -3.07 14.16 -10.80
CA GLU A 4 -3.04 14.27 -12.26
C GLU A 4 -3.73 15.55 -12.76
N MET A 5 -4.90 15.89 -12.23
CA MET A 5 -5.58 17.16 -12.53
C MET A 5 -4.77 18.37 -12.05
N ALA A 6 -4.14 18.30 -10.88
CA ALA A 6 -3.25 19.36 -10.39
C ALA A 6 -2.06 19.56 -11.35
N THR A 7 -1.43 18.48 -11.79
CA THR A 7 -0.31 18.49 -12.75
C THR A 7 -0.72 19.09 -14.09
N HIS A 8 -1.88 18.69 -14.64
CA HIS A 8 -2.41 19.27 -15.89
C HIS A 8 -2.64 20.78 -15.78
N CYS A 9 -3.04 21.27 -14.61
CA CYS A 9 -3.26 22.68 -14.33
C CYS A 9 -2.01 23.43 -13.84
N GLY A 10 -0.84 22.77 -13.77
CA GLY A 10 0.41 23.36 -13.29
C GLY A 10 0.37 23.76 -11.81
N LEU A 11 -0.40 23.05 -10.98
CA LEU A 11 -0.57 23.33 -9.55
C LEU A 11 0.36 22.47 -8.70
N GLU A 12 0.94 23.07 -7.66
CA GLU A 12 1.81 22.40 -6.69
C GLU A 12 1.04 21.47 -5.73
N THR A 13 -0.28 21.67 -5.61
CA THR A 13 -1.12 20.84 -4.74
C THR A 13 -2.55 20.71 -5.27
N PRO A 14 -3.19 19.52 -5.14
CA PRO A 14 -4.59 19.34 -5.53
C PRO A 14 -5.57 20.20 -4.74
N ARG A 15 -5.17 20.71 -3.57
CA ARG A 15 -6.01 21.60 -2.75
C ARG A 15 -6.32 22.93 -3.43
N GLN A 16 -5.57 23.30 -4.47
CA GLN A 16 -5.77 24.51 -5.26
C GLN A 16 -6.75 24.29 -6.43
N LEU A 17 -7.25 23.07 -6.65
CA LEU A 17 -8.21 22.79 -7.70
C LEU A 17 -9.54 23.50 -7.43
N THR A 18 -10.12 24.07 -8.50
CA THR A 18 -11.37 24.80 -8.48
C THR A 18 -12.15 24.47 -9.77
N PRO A 19 -13.48 24.71 -9.82
CA PRO A 19 -14.26 24.45 -11.02
C PRO A 19 -13.75 25.18 -12.28
N GLN A 20 -13.09 26.32 -12.12
CA GLN A 20 -12.51 27.09 -13.22
C GLN A 20 -11.38 26.35 -13.94
N HIS A 21 -10.72 25.40 -13.27
CA HIS A 21 -9.66 24.59 -13.85
C HIS A 21 -10.18 23.53 -14.82
N ALA A 22 -11.48 23.23 -14.86
CA ALA A 22 -12.06 22.24 -15.76
C ALA A 22 -11.73 22.48 -17.24
N ALA A 23 -11.62 23.74 -17.68
CA ALA A 23 -11.27 24.09 -19.06
C ALA A 23 -9.83 23.74 -19.48
N GLN A 24 -8.95 23.44 -18.51
CA GLN A 24 -7.56 23.05 -18.74
C GLN A 24 -7.38 21.53 -18.69
N LEU A 25 -8.42 20.79 -18.31
CA LEU A 25 -8.36 19.36 -18.13
C LEU A 25 -8.75 18.59 -19.40
N PRO A 26 -8.20 17.39 -19.60
CA PRO A 26 -8.69 16.42 -20.57
C PRO A 26 -10.20 16.14 -20.44
N PRO A 27 -10.90 15.72 -21.52
CA PRO A 27 -12.35 15.49 -21.50
C PRO A 27 -12.84 14.46 -20.48
N ASP A 28 -12.01 13.49 -20.11
CA ASP A 28 -12.30 12.47 -19.09
C ASP A 28 -12.10 12.96 -17.65
N LEU A 29 -11.42 14.09 -17.46
CA LEU A 29 -11.12 14.70 -16.15
C LEU A 29 -11.91 15.99 -15.89
N ALA A 30 -12.18 16.78 -16.93
CA ALA A 30 -12.92 18.04 -16.82
C ALA A 30 -14.28 17.91 -16.11
N PRO A 31 -15.10 16.85 -16.36
CA PRO A 31 -16.39 16.71 -15.69
C PRO A 31 -16.28 16.55 -14.17
N LEU A 32 -15.15 16.04 -13.66
CA LEU A 32 -14.93 15.80 -12.22
C LEU A 32 -14.82 17.09 -11.39
N LEU A 33 -14.54 18.23 -12.04
CA LEU A 33 -14.52 19.56 -11.40
C LEU A 33 -15.76 20.39 -11.72
N SER A 34 -16.73 19.82 -12.40
CA SER A 34 -17.97 20.49 -12.81
C SER A 34 -19.18 19.94 -12.05
N ASP A 35 -20.32 20.62 -12.18
CA ASP A 35 -21.60 20.14 -11.64
C ASP A 35 -22.14 18.90 -12.40
N ALA A 36 -21.50 18.49 -13.50
CA ALA A 36 -21.82 17.30 -14.30
C ALA A 36 -20.94 16.10 -13.91
N TYR A 37 -20.80 15.82 -12.62
CA TYR A 37 -20.05 14.67 -12.12
C TYR A 37 -20.69 13.35 -12.59
N ASP A 38 -19.94 12.56 -13.36
CA ASP A 38 -20.27 11.18 -13.70
C ASP A 38 -19.40 10.21 -12.87
N PRO A 39 -19.99 9.42 -11.95
CA PRO A 39 -19.25 8.44 -11.16
C PRO A 39 -18.48 7.41 -12.00
N ALA A 40 -18.95 7.08 -13.22
CA ALA A 40 -18.30 6.11 -14.09
C ALA A 40 -16.86 6.54 -14.47
N LEU A 41 -16.60 7.86 -14.54
CA LEU A 41 -15.27 8.40 -14.80
C LEU A 41 -14.24 8.09 -13.70
N VAL A 42 -14.71 7.67 -12.52
CA VAL A 42 -13.87 7.23 -11.41
C VAL A 42 -13.83 5.70 -11.35
N TRP A 43 -14.98 5.03 -11.44
CA TRP A 43 -15.09 3.58 -11.26
C TRP A 43 -14.48 2.76 -12.39
N ASP A 44 -14.59 3.24 -13.63
CA ASP A 44 -14.16 2.49 -14.82
C ASP A 44 -12.71 2.85 -15.24
N ARG A 45 -12.06 3.76 -14.50
CA ARG A 45 -10.69 4.17 -14.80
C ARG A 45 -9.74 3.01 -14.46
N PRO A 46 -8.79 2.67 -15.35
CA PRO A 46 -7.75 1.70 -15.04
C PRO A 46 -7.02 2.11 -13.75
N ILE A 47 -6.81 1.15 -12.86
CA ILE A 47 -6.04 1.38 -11.63
C ILE A 47 -4.57 1.57 -12.04
N PRO A 48 -3.91 2.69 -11.71
CA PRO A 48 -2.51 2.92 -12.05
C PRO A 48 -1.60 2.14 -11.10
N ILE A 49 -1.47 0.83 -11.35
CA ILE A 49 -0.79 -0.13 -10.47
C ILE A 49 0.68 0.26 -10.18
N ASP A 50 1.38 0.82 -11.16
CA ASP A 50 2.75 1.35 -11.05
C ASP A 50 2.84 2.55 -10.08
N ALA A 51 1.91 3.50 -10.18
CA ALA A 51 1.84 4.65 -9.29
C ALA A 51 1.54 4.20 -7.85
N PHE A 52 0.68 3.20 -7.67
CA PHE A 52 0.46 2.59 -6.35
C PHE A 52 1.71 1.89 -5.81
N GLY A 53 2.44 1.16 -6.65
CA GLY A 53 3.70 0.52 -6.28
C GLY A 53 4.78 1.53 -5.86
N THR A 54 4.88 2.65 -6.58
CA THR A 54 5.80 3.75 -6.26
C THR A 54 5.43 4.40 -4.93
N LEU A 55 4.17 4.77 -4.75
CA LEU A 55 3.67 5.34 -3.49
C LEU A 55 3.92 4.42 -2.29
N TRP A 56 3.66 3.12 -2.47
CA TRP A 56 3.93 2.11 -1.44
C TRP A 56 5.43 2.06 -1.11
N SER A 57 6.29 1.97 -2.13
CA SER A 57 7.75 1.95 -1.95
C SER A 57 8.26 3.18 -1.19
N GLU A 58 7.83 4.37 -1.58
CA GLU A 58 8.20 5.62 -0.90
C GLU A 58 7.77 5.61 0.57
N THR A 59 6.55 5.17 0.84
CA THR A 59 6.00 5.07 2.21
C THR A 59 6.80 4.08 3.06
N ILE A 60 7.16 2.92 2.50
CA ILE A 60 7.97 1.91 3.18
C ILE A 60 9.37 2.45 3.48
N VAL A 61 10.06 3.00 2.48
CA VAL A 61 11.43 3.53 2.63
C VAL A 61 11.47 4.64 3.68
N ASP A 62 10.54 5.59 3.60
CA ASP A 62 10.46 6.69 4.55
C ASP A 62 10.08 6.22 5.96
N GLY A 63 9.14 5.29 6.08
CA GLY A 63 8.71 4.69 7.35
C GLY A 63 9.85 3.94 8.03
N LEU A 64 10.58 3.10 7.31
CA LEU A 64 11.71 2.34 7.83
C LEU A 64 12.85 3.25 8.28
N LYS A 65 13.15 4.31 7.51
CA LYS A 65 14.12 5.33 7.92
C LYS A 65 13.75 6.01 9.24
N LYS A 66 12.46 6.24 9.49
CA LYS A 66 11.97 6.77 10.77
C LYS A 66 12.05 5.72 11.88
N LEU A 67 11.73 4.47 11.56
CA LEU A 67 11.81 3.34 12.49
C LEU A 67 13.26 3.06 12.94
N ASP A 68 14.27 3.42 12.15
CA ASP A 68 15.68 3.39 12.57
C ASP A 68 16.03 4.36 13.70
N GLY A 69 15.19 5.37 13.94
CA GLY A 69 15.31 6.24 15.10
C GLY A 69 14.76 5.63 16.39
N VAL A 70 14.05 4.50 16.32
CA VAL A 70 13.44 3.82 17.47
C VAL A 70 14.45 2.80 18.04
N PRO A 71 14.61 2.71 19.38
CA PRO A 71 15.49 1.72 20.00
C PRO A 71 15.17 0.29 19.52
N ALA A 72 16.21 -0.54 19.34
CA ALA A 72 16.07 -1.85 18.72
C ALA A 72 15.13 -2.79 19.51
N GLU A 73 15.14 -2.67 20.83
CA GLU A 73 14.27 -3.41 21.75
C GLU A 73 12.80 -2.98 21.71
N GLN A 74 12.48 -1.83 21.11
CA GLN A 74 11.12 -1.30 20.97
C GLN A 74 10.55 -1.49 19.55
N ARG A 75 11.25 -2.21 18.69
CA ARG A 75 10.81 -2.50 17.32
C ARG A 75 10.89 -3.98 17.02
N THR A 76 9.92 -4.45 16.23
CA THR A 76 9.91 -5.80 15.65
C THR A 76 9.32 -5.71 14.25
N ALA A 77 9.63 -6.69 13.41
CA ALA A 77 9.00 -6.90 12.11
C ALA A 77 8.19 -8.18 12.14
N LEU A 78 7.09 -8.24 11.39
CA LEU A 78 6.26 -9.42 11.19
C LEU A 78 5.88 -9.45 9.70
N SER A 79 6.28 -10.51 9.00
CA SER A 79 5.85 -10.72 7.61
C SER A 79 4.49 -11.40 7.61
N TYR A 80 3.59 -10.91 6.75
CA TYR A 80 2.29 -11.55 6.56
C TYR A 80 2.46 -12.95 5.98
N GLU A 81 3.37 -13.12 5.03
CA GLU A 81 3.68 -14.39 4.39
C GLU A 81 4.25 -15.40 5.41
N THR A 82 5.25 -14.99 6.21
CA THR A 82 5.81 -15.86 7.25
C THR A 82 4.78 -16.18 8.34
N LEU A 83 3.92 -15.23 8.70
CA LEU A 83 2.81 -15.48 9.63
C LEU A 83 1.84 -16.54 9.09
N LEU A 84 1.60 -16.61 7.78
CA LEU A 84 0.75 -17.65 7.20
C LEU A 84 1.45 -19.01 7.13
N GLU A 85 2.76 -19.03 6.89
CA GLU A 85 3.57 -20.25 6.78
C GLU A 85 3.86 -20.88 8.15
N GLU A 86 4.18 -20.04 9.15
CA GLU A 86 4.61 -20.45 10.49
C GLU A 86 3.79 -19.75 11.59
N PRO A 87 2.46 -19.88 11.59
CA PRO A 87 1.57 -18.99 12.34
C PRO A 87 1.76 -19.06 13.86
N GLU A 88 1.87 -20.27 14.42
CA GLU A 88 2.05 -20.45 15.86
C GLU A 88 3.38 -19.81 16.32
N LYS A 89 4.46 -20.02 15.56
CA LYS A 89 5.78 -19.46 15.88
C LYS A 89 5.79 -17.94 15.84
N GLU A 90 5.24 -17.35 14.78
CA GLU A 90 5.23 -15.89 14.63
C GLU A 90 4.30 -15.20 15.64
N LEU A 91 3.18 -15.83 16.01
CA LEU A 91 2.29 -15.33 17.06
C LEU A 91 2.93 -15.40 18.45
N ILE A 92 3.67 -16.47 18.76
CA ILE A 92 4.45 -16.57 20.01
C ILE A 92 5.51 -15.46 20.04
N ARG A 93 6.27 -15.28 18.96
CA ARG A 93 7.29 -14.21 18.87
C ARG A 93 6.69 -12.82 19.07
N LEU A 94 5.50 -12.58 18.54
CA LEU A 94 4.76 -11.33 18.73
C LEU A 94 4.34 -11.14 20.20
N ALA A 95 3.80 -12.18 20.84
CA ALA A 95 3.39 -12.14 22.25
C ALA A 95 4.59 -11.86 23.17
N GLU A 96 5.71 -12.55 22.95
CA GLU A 96 6.96 -12.35 23.69
C GLU A 96 7.49 -10.92 23.54
N PHE A 97 7.48 -10.37 22.32
CA PHE A 97 7.90 -8.99 22.06
C PHE A 97 7.02 -7.97 22.81
N ILE A 98 5.70 -8.20 22.86
CA ILE A 98 4.75 -7.33 23.59
C ILE A 98 4.84 -7.53 25.11
N GLY A 99 5.43 -8.64 25.58
CA GLY A 99 5.56 -8.98 26.99
C GLY A 99 4.31 -9.63 27.58
N VAL A 100 3.57 -10.40 26.79
CA VAL A 100 2.36 -11.14 27.22
C VAL A 100 2.54 -12.64 27.02
N GLU A 101 1.90 -13.44 27.87
CA GLU A 101 1.94 -14.90 27.79
C GLU A 101 1.14 -15.41 26.57
N PRO A 102 1.71 -16.24 25.69
CA PRO A 102 1.03 -16.79 24.52
C PRO A 102 0.10 -17.95 24.91
N HIS A 103 -1.01 -17.65 25.58
CA HIS A 103 -1.98 -18.65 25.98
C HIS A 103 -2.51 -19.46 24.79
N ARG A 104 -2.64 -20.78 24.98
CA ARG A 104 -3.04 -21.71 23.92
C ARG A 104 -4.35 -21.32 23.24
N ASP A 105 -5.36 -20.93 24.02
CA ASP A 105 -6.68 -20.55 23.49
C ASP A 105 -6.59 -19.33 22.57
N TRP A 106 -5.69 -18.37 22.87
CA TRP A 106 -5.46 -17.21 22.02
C TRP A 106 -4.74 -17.58 20.72
N LEU A 107 -3.74 -18.46 20.79
CA LEU A 107 -3.03 -18.96 19.62
C LEU A 107 -4.00 -19.68 18.67
N ASP A 108 -4.75 -20.65 19.18
CA ASP A 108 -5.68 -21.45 18.38
C ASP A 108 -6.76 -20.55 17.72
N ALA A 109 -7.31 -19.58 18.47
CA ALA A 109 -8.27 -18.62 17.93
C ALA A 109 -7.65 -17.70 16.85
N SER A 110 -6.44 -17.20 17.09
CA SER A 110 -5.75 -16.30 16.16
C SER A 110 -5.40 -17.01 14.85
N ILE A 111 -4.91 -18.25 14.93
CA ILE A 111 -4.61 -19.09 13.76
C ILE A 111 -5.88 -19.35 12.95
N ALA A 112 -7.00 -19.63 13.61
CA ALA A 112 -8.28 -19.85 12.93
C ALA A 112 -8.81 -18.62 12.16
N HIS A 113 -8.32 -17.42 12.46
CA HIS A 113 -8.64 -16.19 11.72
C HIS A 113 -7.77 -15.96 10.48
N LEU A 114 -6.68 -16.72 10.30
CA LEU A 114 -5.77 -16.53 9.19
C LEU A 114 -6.37 -17.09 7.90
N ASP A 115 -6.41 -16.23 6.87
CA ASP A 115 -6.86 -16.58 5.52
C ASP A 115 -5.65 -16.78 4.61
N GLY A 116 -5.24 -18.04 4.45
CA GLY A 116 -4.11 -18.43 3.61
C GLY A 116 -4.36 -18.29 2.10
N GLY A 117 -5.57 -17.92 1.66
CA GLY A 117 -5.92 -17.80 0.24
C GLY A 117 -5.59 -16.45 -0.40
N ARG A 118 -5.12 -15.48 0.39
CA ARG A 118 -4.87 -14.09 -0.07
C ARG A 118 -3.52 -13.84 -0.75
N PRO A 119 -2.41 -14.50 -0.38
CA PRO A 119 -1.13 -14.29 -1.04
C PRO A 119 -1.19 -14.56 -2.54
N GLY A 120 -0.37 -13.84 -3.30
CA GLY A 120 -0.21 -14.09 -4.74
C GLY A 120 -1.29 -13.50 -5.64
N ALA A 121 -2.21 -12.68 -5.13
CA ALA A 121 -3.24 -12.03 -5.96
C ALA A 121 -2.68 -11.22 -7.15
N ALA A 122 -1.49 -10.62 -7.00
CA ALA A 122 -0.81 -9.88 -8.06
C ALA A 122 -0.42 -10.76 -9.27
N SER A 123 -0.29 -12.08 -9.11
CA SER A 123 0.00 -13.01 -10.22
C SER A 123 -1.10 -13.10 -11.27
N LYS A 124 -2.28 -12.52 -11.00
CA LYS A 124 -3.42 -12.46 -11.93
C LYS A 124 -3.32 -11.28 -12.91
N LEU A 125 -2.38 -10.35 -12.70
CA LEU A 125 -2.14 -9.23 -13.60
C LEU A 125 -1.59 -9.71 -14.95
N ALA A 126 -1.75 -8.88 -15.98
CA ALA A 126 -1.03 -9.10 -17.22
C ALA A 126 0.49 -9.01 -16.98
N GLU A 127 1.29 -9.65 -17.83
CA GLU A 127 2.74 -9.75 -17.63
C GLU A 127 3.43 -8.39 -17.57
N ASP A 128 3.03 -7.47 -18.45
CA ASP A 128 3.53 -6.09 -18.50
C ASP A 128 3.16 -5.30 -17.23
N GLU A 129 1.90 -5.39 -16.80
CA GLU A 129 1.43 -4.76 -15.55
C GLU A 129 2.15 -5.31 -14.32
N LEU A 130 2.37 -6.63 -14.26
CA LEU A 130 3.10 -7.28 -13.18
C LEU A 130 4.56 -6.83 -13.16
N THR A 131 5.23 -6.77 -14.32
CA THR A 131 6.60 -6.28 -14.41
C THR A 131 6.70 -4.84 -13.92
N SER A 132 5.84 -3.93 -14.41
CA SER A 132 5.84 -2.53 -13.98
C SER A 132 5.54 -2.38 -12.48
N LEU A 133 4.65 -3.20 -11.93
CA LEU A 133 4.39 -3.24 -10.48
C LEU A 133 5.64 -3.66 -9.70
N LEU A 134 6.29 -4.75 -10.11
CA LEU A 134 7.47 -5.28 -9.42
C LEU A 134 8.63 -4.30 -9.46
N GLU A 135 8.85 -3.61 -10.58
CA GLU A 135 9.83 -2.54 -10.71
C GLU A 135 9.53 -1.39 -9.73
N SER A 136 8.27 -0.94 -9.70
CA SER A 136 7.80 0.14 -8.82
C SER A 136 7.89 -0.22 -7.33
N CYS A 137 7.64 -1.48 -6.97
CA CYS A 137 7.76 -2.00 -5.60
C CYS A 137 9.22 -2.33 -5.21
N SER A 138 10.14 -2.42 -6.16
CA SER A 138 11.52 -2.89 -5.92
C SER A 138 12.26 -2.08 -4.83
N PRO A 139 12.18 -0.74 -4.76
CA PRO A 139 12.82 0.03 -3.70
C PRO A 139 12.30 -0.32 -2.30
N GLY A 140 10.99 -0.41 -2.11
CA GLY A 140 10.39 -0.78 -0.82
C GLY A 140 10.74 -2.21 -0.41
N MET A 141 10.71 -3.16 -1.35
CA MET A 141 11.09 -4.55 -1.10
C MET A 141 12.55 -4.69 -0.67
N ARG A 142 13.47 -3.95 -1.32
CA ARG A 142 14.88 -3.93 -0.90
C ARG A 142 15.07 -3.34 0.49
N ALA A 143 14.32 -2.30 0.84
CA ALA A 143 14.37 -1.71 2.17
C ALA A 143 13.88 -2.71 3.23
N LEU A 144 12.74 -3.38 3.00
CA LEU A 144 12.22 -4.40 3.91
C LEU A 144 13.19 -5.55 4.14
N ALA A 145 13.87 -6.03 3.10
CA ALA A 145 14.83 -7.14 3.21
C ALA A 145 16.01 -6.87 4.16
N VAL A 146 16.29 -5.60 4.49
CA VAL A 146 17.34 -5.22 5.46
C VAL A 146 16.78 -5.12 6.89
N HIS A 147 15.46 -5.08 7.06
CA HIS A 147 14.76 -4.92 8.34
C HIS A 147 14.03 -6.21 8.81
N GLN A 148 14.21 -7.32 8.10
CA GLN A 148 13.70 -8.64 8.50
C GLN A 148 14.62 -9.34 9.48
#